data_AF-A0A4R6ZHS3-F1
#
_entry.id   AF-A0A4R6ZHS3-F1
#
_cell.length_a   1.000
_cell.length_b   1.000
_cell.length_c   1.000
_cell.angle_alpha   90.00
_cell.angle_beta   90.00
_cell.angle_gamma   90.00
#
_symmetry.space_group_name_H-M   'P 1'
#
loop_
_entity.id
_entity.type
_entity.pdbx_description
1 polymer ?
#
loop_
_entity_poly.entity_id
_entity_poly.type
_entity_poly.pdbx_seq_one_letter_code
_entity_poly.pdbx_strand_id
1 'polypeptide(L)'
;MATAQTTRTASWWQRLTERCYATSTAQLVRDVQYQAGPTYDELLNDLESPLEPGFEREMARQLAAGQPSDFVPARTLMPVMMQRFGLQEAEVAAEPGYNAMRKTCNGCPVVGQCWKAMRAGAEVEACRGFCPNARAFDRLAAG
;
A
#
# COMPACT_ATOMS: atom_id res chain seq x y z
N MET A 1 -20.14 -36.85 2.75
CA MET A 1 -19.08 -36.68 1.73
C MET A 1 -18.25 -35.47 2.12
N ALA A 2 -17.03 -35.68 2.63
CA ALA A 2 -16.12 -34.63 3.04
C ALA A 2 -14.91 -34.63 2.10
N THR A 3 -14.74 -33.56 1.33
CA THR A 3 -13.58 -33.35 0.45
C THR A 3 -12.41 -32.85 1.30
N ALA A 4 -11.47 -33.75 1.60
CA ALA A 4 -10.20 -33.38 2.21
C ALA A 4 -9.40 -32.53 1.21
N GLN A 5 -9.24 -31.24 1.50
CA GLN A 5 -8.36 -30.35 0.75
C GLN A 5 -6.91 -30.66 1.13
N THR A 6 -6.22 -31.43 0.29
CA THR A 6 -4.80 -31.72 0.46
C THR A 6 -3.99 -30.45 0.23
N THR A 7 -3.45 -29.86 1.30
CA THR A 7 -2.52 -28.73 1.21
C THR A 7 -1.22 -29.25 0.59
N ARG A 8 -1.02 -29.03 -0.71
CA ARG A 8 0.15 -29.51 -1.43
C ARG A 8 1.37 -28.72 -0.98
N THR A 9 2.22 -29.32 -0.15
CA THR A 9 3.50 -28.76 0.27
C THR A 9 4.39 -28.55 -0.95
N ALA A 10 4.89 -27.33 -1.15
CA ALA A 10 5.77 -27.00 -2.27
C ALA A 10 7.04 -27.86 -2.25
N SER A 11 7.42 -28.39 -3.40
CA SER A 11 8.65 -29.18 -3.55
C SER A 11 9.89 -28.36 -3.17
N TRP A 12 10.98 -29.02 -2.82
CA TRP A 12 12.23 -28.34 -2.47
C TRP A 12 12.76 -27.45 -3.62
N TRP A 13 12.61 -27.89 -4.88
CA TRP A 13 12.96 -27.12 -6.06
C TRP A 13 12.11 -25.85 -6.19
N GLN A 14 10.79 -25.96 -5.97
CA GLN A 14 9.90 -24.79 -5.98
C GLN A 14 10.29 -23.78 -4.89
N ARG A 15 10.60 -24.27 -3.68
CA ARG A 15 11.09 -23.41 -2.59
C ARG A 15 12.42 -22.73 -2.92
N LEU A 16 13.33 -23.43 -3.60
CA LEU A 16 14.60 -22.85 -4.06
C LEU A 16 14.36 -21.78 -5.13
N THR A 17 13.53 -22.06 -6.14
CA THR A 17 13.22 -21.09 -7.20
C THR A 17 12.50 -19.86 -6.64
N GLU A 18 11.54 -20.05 -5.73
CA GLU A 18 10.88 -18.95 -5.01
C GLU A 18 11.87 -18.12 -4.21
N ARG A 19 12.86 -18.76 -3.56
CA ARG A 19 13.89 -18.06 -2.78
C ARG A 19 14.87 -17.29 -3.66
N CYS A 20 15.31 -17.87 -4.79
CA CYS A 20 16.15 -17.17 -5.76
C CYS A 20 15.41 -15.95 -6.32
N TYR A 21 14.16 -16.15 -6.74
CA TYR A 21 13.32 -15.08 -7.26
C TYR A 21 13.05 -13.98 -6.21
N ALA A 22 12.68 -14.33 -4.98
CA ALA A 22 12.47 -13.35 -3.91
C ALA A 22 13.75 -12.57 -3.59
N THR A 23 14.90 -13.23 -3.60
CA THR A 23 16.20 -12.58 -3.36
C THR A 23 16.57 -11.65 -4.51
N SER A 24 16.38 -12.07 -5.77
CA SER A 24 16.65 -11.24 -6.93
C SER A 24 15.72 -10.02 -7.00
N THR A 25 14.44 -10.19 -6.65
CA THR A 25 13.47 -9.08 -6.64
C THR A 25 13.77 -8.09 -5.52
N ALA A 26 14.14 -8.57 -4.33
CA ALA A 26 14.57 -7.69 -3.23
C ALA A 26 15.82 -6.88 -3.59
N GLN A 27 16.77 -7.48 -4.30
CA GLN A 27 17.93 -6.77 -4.80
C GLN A 27 17.55 -5.76 -5.88
N LEU A 28 16.72 -6.15 -6.85
CA LEU A 28 16.26 -5.28 -7.92
C LEU A 28 15.55 -4.03 -7.40
N VAL A 29 14.63 -4.17 -6.44
CA VAL A 29 13.93 -3.02 -5.84
C VAL A 29 14.92 -2.06 -5.18
N ARG A 30 15.90 -2.57 -4.43
CA ARG A 30 16.97 -1.74 -3.86
C ARG A 30 17.81 -1.08 -4.94
N ASP A 31 18.19 -1.81 -5.98
CA ASP A 31 18.98 -1.26 -7.07
C ASP A 31 18.23 -0.14 -7.80
N VAL A 32 16.92 -0.31 -8.05
CA VAL A 32 16.07 0.75 -8.60
C VAL A 32 16.01 1.95 -7.65
N GLN A 33 15.82 1.72 -6.34
CA GLN A 33 15.81 2.81 -5.36
C GLN A 33 17.13 3.61 -5.32
N TYR A 34 18.28 2.93 -5.36
CA TYR A 34 19.59 3.58 -5.23
C TYR A 34 20.15 4.11 -6.56
N GLN A 35 19.88 3.44 -7.68
CA GLN A 35 20.47 3.75 -8.99
C GLN A 35 19.50 4.54 -9.88
N ALA A 36 18.20 4.50 -9.57
CA ALA A 36 17.12 5.13 -10.33
C ALA A 36 16.04 5.72 -9.40
N GLY A 37 16.46 6.47 -8.37
CA GLY A 37 15.57 7.09 -7.36
C GLY A 37 14.32 7.79 -7.93
N PRO A 38 14.44 8.63 -8.98
CA PRO A 38 13.27 9.25 -9.61
C PRO A 38 12.24 8.24 -10.15
N THR A 39 12.71 7.14 -10.73
CA THR A 39 11.84 6.06 -11.23
C THR A 39 11.17 5.33 -10.06
N TYR A 40 11.90 5.09 -8.97
CA TYR A 40 11.31 4.50 -7.77
C TYR A 40 10.19 5.37 -7.18
N ASP A 41 10.41 6.69 -7.13
CA ASP A 41 9.41 7.66 -6.68
C ASP A 41 8.20 7.70 -7.60
N GLU A 42 8.39 7.68 -8.92
CA GLU A 42 7.30 7.58 -9.89
C GLU A 42 6.46 6.32 -9.63
N LEU A 43 7.10 5.17 -9.43
CA LEU A 43 6.40 3.91 -9.14
C LEU A 43 5.65 3.91 -7.79
N LEU A 44 6.16 4.63 -6.78
CA LEU A 44 5.45 4.77 -5.50
C LEU A 44 4.21 5.67 -5.62
N ASN A 45 4.29 6.70 -6.46
CA ASN A 45 3.24 7.70 -6.63
C ASN A 45 2.20 7.31 -7.69
N ASP A 46 2.57 6.44 -8.62
CA ASP A 46 1.64 5.81 -9.55
C ASP A 46 0.97 4.60 -8.89
N LEU A 47 -0.35 4.67 -8.72
CA LEU A 47 -1.15 3.60 -8.13
C LEU A 47 -1.92 2.78 -9.17
N GLU A 48 -1.83 3.14 -10.46
CA GLU A 48 -2.66 2.56 -11.52
C GLU A 48 -1.86 1.63 -12.43
N SER A 49 -0.63 2.01 -12.79
CA SER A 49 0.17 1.20 -13.71
C SER A 49 0.46 -0.18 -13.12
N PRO A 50 0.30 -1.28 -13.88
CA PRO A 50 0.52 -2.62 -13.37
C PRO A 50 1.98 -2.82 -12.97
N LEU A 51 2.19 -3.53 -11.86
CA LEU A 51 3.51 -3.94 -11.39
C LEU A 51 3.62 -5.45 -11.37
N GLU A 52 4.84 -5.93 -11.53
CA GLU A 52 5.17 -7.33 -11.33
C GLU A 52 4.85 -7.71 -9.85
N PRO A 53 4.07 -8.78 -9.58
CA PRO A 53 3.59 -9.09 -8.22
C PRO A 53 4.68 -9.28 -7.15
N GLY A 54 5.85 -9.80 -7.51
CA GLY A 54 7.00 -9.88 -6.61
C GLY A 54 7.53 -8.51 -6.25
N PHE A 55 7.72 -7.64 -7.25
CA PHE A 55 8.20 -6.28 -7.10
C PHE A 55 7.25 -5.45 -6.23
N GLU A 56 5.95 -5.47 -6.52
CA GLU A 56 4.93 -4.78 -5.72
C GLU A 56 4.96 -5.22 -4.25
N ARG A 57 5.02 -6.53 -4.00
CA ARG A 57 5.08 -7.07 -2.64
C ARG A 57 6.32 -6.59 -1.89
N GLU A 58 7.46 -6.48 -2.56
CA GLU A 58 8.69 -5.99 -1.94
C GLU A 58 8.65 -4.48 -1.68
N MET A 59 8.12 -3.67 -2.61
CA MET A 59 7.89 -2.24 -2.36
C MET A 59 7.00 -2.04 -1.14
N ALA A 60 5.88 -2.77 -1.06
CA ALA A 60 4.98 -2.73 0.10
C ALA A 60 5.68 -3.12 1.42
N ARG A 61 6.58 -4.12 1.36
CA ARG A 61 7.38 -4.52 2.52
C ARG A 61 8.32 -3.41 2.98
N GLN A 62 8.96 -2.71 2.05
CA GLN A 62 9.83 -1.56 2.35
C GLN A 62 9.04 -0.40 2.96
N LEU A 63 7.87 -0.09 2.41
CA LEU A 63 6.97 0.94 2.98
C LEU A 63 6.57 0.58 4.41
N ALA A 64 6.22 -0.68 4.68
CA ALA A 64 5.93 -1.16 6.04
C ALA A 64 7.14 -1.06 6.99
N ALA A 65 8.37 -1.08 6.45
CA ALA A 65 9.60 -0.85 7.20
C ALA A 65 10.00 0.64 7.28
N GLY A 66 9.16 1.56 6.81
CA GLY A 66 9.43 3.01 6.82
C GLY A 66 10.43 3.44 5.76
N GLN A 67 10.52 2.71 4.65
CA GLN A 67 11.39 3.03 3.51
C GLN A 67 10.57 3.22 2.22
N PRO A 68 10.88 4.24 1.41
CA PRO A 68 11.91 5.25 1.65
C PRO A 68 11.41 6.27 2.68
N SER A 69 12.33 6.94 3.39
CA SER A 69 11.98 7.83 4.51
C SER A 69 11.29 9.14 4.11
N ASP A 70 11.39 9.50 2.84
CA ASP A 70 10.81 10.69 2.22
C ASP A 70 9.45 10.44 1.56
N PHE A 71 8.98 9.19 1.53
CA PHE A 71 7.62 8.89 1.10
C PHE A 71 6.61 9.54 2.06
N VAL A 72 5.64 10.28 1.51
CA VAL A 72 4.61 11.02 2.27
C VAL A 72 3.24 10.42 2.00
N PRO A 73 2.76 9.44 2.80
CA PRO A 73 1.46 8.79 2.59
C PRO A 73 0.29 9.74 2.52
N ALA A 74 0.30 10.83 3.30
CA ALA A 74 -0.77 11.83 3.28
C ALA A 74 -0.85 12.62 1.96
N ARG A 75 0.19 12.60 1.14
CA ARG A 75 0.20 13.20 -0.20
C ARG A 75 -0.28 12.22 -1.26
N THR A 76 0.14 10.95 -1.15
CA THR A 76 -0.06 9.96 -2.22
C THR A 76 -1.26 9.05 -1.97
N LEU A 77 -1.41 8.52 -0.75
CA LEU A 77 -2.40 7.50 -0.42
C LEU A 77 -3.68 8.08 0.17
N MET A 78 -3.58 9.11 1.02
CA MET A 78 -4.73 9.70 1.69
C MET A 78 -5.80 10.24 0.72
N PRO A 79 -5.46 10.91 -0.40
CA PRO A 79 -6.46 11.39 -1.34
C PRO A 79 -7.23 10.24 -2.01
N VAL A 80 -6.54 9.19 -2.45
CA VAL A 80 -7.17 7.99 -3.04
C VAL A 80 -8.00 7.24 -2.01
N MET A 81 -7.52 7.16 -0.76
CA MET A 81 -8.29 6.60 0.34
C MET A 81 -9.58 7.40 0.58
N MET A 82 -9.52 8.73 0.62
CA MET A 82 -10.70 9.59 0.75
C MET A 82 -11.72 9.34 -0.35
N GLN A 83 -11.27 9.18 -1.60
CA GLN A 83 -12.15 8.88 -2.72
C GLN A 83 -12.92 7.56 -2.53
N ARG A 84 -12.31 6.55 -1.88
CA ARG A 84 -13.03 5.31 -1.52
C ARG A 84 -14.19 5.57 -0.57
N PHE A 85 -14.08 6.57 0.31
CA PHE A 85 -15.16 7.00 1.20
C PHE A 85 -16.09 8.03 0.54
N GLY A 86 -15.96 8.30 -0.77
CA GLY A 86 -16.77 9.28 -1.49
C GLY A 86 -16.38 10.74 -1.23
N LEU A 87 -15.20 10.98 -0.64
CA LEU A 87 -14.72 12.32 -0.29
C LEU A 87 -13.73 12.85 -1.33
N GLN A 88 -13.79 14.16 -1.62
CA GLN A 88 -12.76 14.86 -2.38
C GLN A 88 -11.81 15.59 -1.43
N GLU A 89 -10.50 15.46 -1.66
CA GLU A 89 -9.49 16.09 -0.80
C GLU A 89 -9.67 17.61 -0.70
N ALA A 90 -10.03 18.28 -1.81
CA ALA A 90 -10.21 19.72 -1.84
C ALA A 90 -11.32 20.21 -0.87
N GLU A 91 -12.37 19.40 -0.68
CA GLU A 91 -13.47 19.71 0.23
C GLU A 91 -13.04 19.46 1.68
N VAL A 92 -12.36 18.34 1.92
CA VAL A 92 -11.90 17.95 3.26
C VAL A 92 -10.73 18.82 3.75
N ALA A 93 -9.95 19.42 2.85
CA ALA A 93 -8.78 20.22 3.21
C ALA A 93 -9.13 21.45 4.09
N ALA A 94 -10.37 21.95 4.00
CA ALA A 94 -10.87 23.04 4.82
C ALA A 94 -11.31 22.61 6.24
N GLU A 95 -11.46 21.31 6.49
CA GLU A 95 -11.95 20.78 7.75
C GLU A 95 -10.92 20.96 8.88
N PRO A 96 -11.32 21.39 10.09
CA PRO A 96 -10.41 21.56 11.22
C PRO A 96 -9.60 20.28 11.55
N GLY A 97 -10.15 19.11 11.27
CA GLY A 97 -9.52 17.81 11.51
C GLY A 97 -8.49 17.39 10.45
N TYR A 98 -8.39 18.08 9.31
CA TYR A 98 -7.59 17.63 8.17
C TYR A 98 -6.11 17.45 8.50
N ASN A 99 -5.50 18.41 9.20
CA ASN A 99 -4.10 18.31 9.62
C ASN A 99 -3.83 17.14 10.57
N ALA A 100 -4.78 16.80 11.44
CA ALA A 100 -4.66 15.63 12.31
C ALA A 100 -4.72 14.33 11.48
N MET A 101 -5.64 14.26 10.50
CA MET A 101 -5.74 13.11 9.60
C MET A 101 -4.46 12.91 8.77
N ARG A 102 -3.85 14.00 8.28
CA ARG A 102 -2.55 13.94 7.58
C ARG A 102 -1.44 13.38 8.46
N LYS A 103 -1.35 13.83 9.71
CA LYS A 103 -0.37 13.29 10.69
C LYS A 103 -0.59 11.80 10.94
N THR A 104 -1.84 11.38 11.14
CA THR A 104 -2.20 9.96 11.30
C THR A 104 -1.82 9.14 10.07
N CYS A 105 -2.03 9.66 8.86
CA CYS A 105 -1.70 8.96 7.63
C CYS A 105 -0.17 8.82 7.45
N ASN A 106 0.60 9.88 7.69
CA ASN A 106 2.06 9.85 7.56
C ASN A 106 2.73 8.91 8.58
N GLY A 107 2.15 8.75 9.77
CA GLY A 107 2.64 7.83 10.80
C GLY A 107 2.03 6.42 10.75
N CYS A 108 1.32 6.06 9.67
CA CYS A 108 0.52 4.84 9.63
C CYS A 108 1.40 3.57 9.59
N PRO A 109 1.31 2.66 10.58
CA PRO A 109 2.16 1.46 10.63
C PRO A 109 1.79 0.41 9.56
N VAL A 110 0.61 0.53 8.94
CA VAL A 110 0.13 -0.38 7.89
C VAL A 110 0.19 0.25 6.50
N VAL A 111 1.04 1.27 6.30
CA VAL A 111 1.18 2.00 5.04
C VAL A 111 1.47 1.08 3.84
N GLY A 112 2.29 0.04 4.02
CA GLY A 112 2.57 -0.94 2.95
C GLY A 112 1.34 -1.74 2.53
N GLN A 113 0.48 -2.13 3.50
CA GLN A 113 -0.80 -2.77 3.21
C GLN A 113 -1.75 -1.80 2.52
N CYS A 114 -1.81 -0.54 2.98
CA CYS A 114 -2.62 0.51 2.39
C CYS A 114 -2.24 0.74 0.92
N TRP A 115 -0.95 0.89 0.62
CA TRP A 115 -0.44 1.12 -0.74
C TRP A 115 -0.87 0.00 -1.69
N LYS A 116 -0.70 -1.27 -1.30
CA LYS A 116 -1.18 -2.41 -2.09
C LYS A 116 -2.70 -2.40 -2.29
N ALA A 117 -3.46 -2.10 -1.23
CA ALA A 117 -4.91 -2.08 -1.29
C ALA A 117 -5.40 -0.98 -2.25
N MET A 118 -4.77 0.20 -2.25
CA MET A 118 -5.11 1.28 -3.17
C MET A 118 -4.83 0.89 -4.62
N ARG A 119 -3.67 0.27 -4.88
CA ARG A 119 -3.31 -0.26 -6.21
C ARG A 119 -4.23 -1.36 -6.71
N ALA A 120 -4.70 -2.21 -5.80
CA ALA A 120 -5.65 -3.28 -6.10
C ALA A 120 -7.10 -2.79 -6.25
N GLY A 121 -7.37 -1.49 -6.09
CA GLY A 121 -8.72 -0.94 -6.17
C GLY A 121 -9.62 -1.38 -5.00
N ALA A 122 -9.08 -1.52 -3.79
CA ALA A 122 -9.85 -1.96 -2.63
C ALA A 122 -11.05 -1.05 -2.34
N GLU A 123 -12.20 -1.67 -2.13
CA GLU A 123 -13.46 -1.01 -1.77
C GLU A 123 -13.46 -0.47 -0.33
N VAL A 124 -14.42 0.40 -0.03
CA VAL A 124 -14.51 1.11 1.26
C VAL A 124 -14.60 0.16 2.46
N GLU A 125 -15.33 -0.96 2.37
CA GLU A 125 -15.44 -1.95 3.44
C GLU A 125 -14.08 -2.56 3.81
N ALA A 126 -13.26 -2.88 2.80
CA ALA A 126 -11.91 -3.40 3.04
C ALA A 126 -11.02 -2.33 3.69
N CYS A 127 -11.15 -1.09 3.23
CA CYS A 127 -10.41 0.06 3.77
C CYS A 127 -10.71 0.33 5.24
N ARG A 128 -11.97 0.20 5.67
CA ARG A 128 -12.37 0.31 7.09
C ARG A 128 -11.65 -0.68 8.01
N GLY A 129 -11.27 -1.84 7.47
CA GLY A 129 -10.60 -2.89 8.24
C GLY A 129 -9.17 -2.55 8.68
N PHE A 130 -8.52 -1.57 8.05
CA PHE A 130 -7.11 -1.24 8.35
C PHE A 130 -6.81 0.26 8.44
N CYS A 131 -7.62 1.15 7.85
CA CYS A 131 -7.29 2.57 7.80
C CYS A 131 -7.59 3.25 9.15
N PRO A 132 -6.59 3.85 9.83
CA PRO A 132 -6.81 4.55 11.11
C PRO A 132 -7.67 5.82 10.97
N ASN A 133 -7.73 6.41 9.78
CA ASN A 133 -8.59 7.57 9.50
C ASN A 133 -10.02 7.18 9.07
N ALA A 134 -10.33 5.88 8.91
CA ALA A 134 -11.62 5.43 8.37
C ALA A 134 -12.83 6.05 9.10
N ARG A 135 -12.83 6.04 10.44
CA ARG A 135 -13.92 6.65 11.23
C ARG A 135 -14.05 8.16 11.04
N ALA A 136 -12.94 8.85 10.77
CA ALA A 136 -12.98 10.27 10.49
C ALA A 136 -13.57 10.53 9.09
N PHE A 137 -13.19 9.71 8.10
CA PHE A 137 -13.75 9.77 6.76
C PHE A 137 -15.25 9.43 6.74
N ASP A 138 -15.68 8.36 7.43
CA ASP A 138 -17.11 8.01 7.54
C ASP A 138 -17.94 9.16 8.13
N ARG A 139 -17.43 9.87 9.15
CA ARG A 139 -18.14 11.03 9.73
C ARG A 139 -18.27 12.20 8.76
N LEU A 140 -17.24 12.44 7.95
CA LEU A 140 -17.26 13.50 6.94
C LEU A 140 -18.18 13.13 5.78
N ALA A 141 -18.17 11.86 5.35
CA ALA A 141 -19.02 11.37 4.27
C ALA A 141 -20.50 11.30 4.67
N ALA A 142 -20.79 11.16 5.97
CA ALA A 142 -22.13 11.22 6.53
C ALA A 142 -22.62 12.65 6.81
N GLY A 143 -21.83 13.67 6.43
CA GLY A 143 -22.13 15.09 6.60
C GLY A 143 -23.50 15.50 6.08
#